data_AF-A0A2U2J5E9-F1
#
_entry.id   AF-A0A2U2J5E9-F1
#
_cell.length_a   1.000
_cell.length_b   1.000
_cell.length_c   1.000
_cell.angle_alpha   90.00
_cell.angle_beta   90.00
_cell.angle_gamma   90.00
#
_symmetry.space_group_name_H-M   'P 1'
#
loop_
_entity.id
_entity.type
_entity.pdbx_description
1 polymer ?
#
loop_
_entity_poly.entity_id
_entity_poly.type
_entity_poly.pdbx_seq_one_letter_code
_entity_poly.pdbx_strand_id
1 'polypeptide(L)'
;MKRLLIALLLLGACGTSEEQANRSGAEAEANEAVADAVRTASLTGLYEGRVGDQTNQLCIIDRGSGDARFGLVVWGGNMHSCSGSGGAIRDDGVLRLTMAGDETCTIEAAIEGGVVTLPDAVPDGCSYYCGARARLNGATFRRSGTTAEDAMKAVDLVGEPLCAGMSPQ
;
A
#
# COMPACT_ATOMS: atom_id res chain seq x y z
N MET A 1 -29.83 -74.04 -29.47
CA MET A 1 -28.96 -72.94 -29.01
C MET A 1 -29.18 -71.75 -29.93
N LYS A 2 -29.80 -70.68 -29.42
CA LYS A 2 -30.32 -69.56 -30.20
C LYS A 2 -29.60 -68.29 -29.73
N ARG A 3 -28.66 -67.78 -30.52
CA ARG A 3 -27.98 -66.50 -30.25
C ARG A 3 -28.64 -65.41 -31.07
N LEU A 4 -29.53 -64.69 -30.40
CA LEU A 4 -29.91 -63.32 -30.71
C LEU A 4 -28.66 -62.42 -30.59
N LEU A 5 -28.52 -61.42 -31.48
CA LEU A 5 -28.46 -59.99 -31.12
C LEU A 5 -27.99 -59.16 -32.32
N ILE A 6 -28.96 -58.49 -32.94
CA ILE A 6 -28.79 -57.25 -33.69
C ILE A 6 -29.54 -56.20 -32.87
N ALA A 7 -28.92 -55.08 -32.51
CA ALA A 7 -29.52 -53.73 -32.58
C ALA A 7 -28.62 -52.66 -31.95
N LEU A 8 -28.44 -51.60 -32.74
CA LEU A 8 -28.02 -50.24 -32.45
C LEU A 8 -28.21 -49.75 -31.01
N LEU A 9 -27.20 -49.04 -30.48
CA LEU A 9 -27.38 -47.98 -29.48
C LEU A 9 -26.48 -46.78 -29.82
N LEU A 10 -27.17 -45.75 -30.31
CA LEU A 10 -26.92 -44.30 -30.33
C LEU A 10 -25.50 -43.76 -30.03
N LEU A 11 -24.92 -43.09 -31.03
CA LEU A 11 -24.03 -41.95 -30.81
C LEU A 11 -24.87 -40.73 -30.40
N GLY A 12 -24.47 -40.06 -29.32
CA GLY A 12 -24.87 -38.68 -29.01
C GLY A 12 -25.25 -38.45 -27.55
N ALA A 13 -24.27 -38.10 -26.71
CA ALA A 13 -24.47 -37.30 -25.49
C ALA A 13 -23.12 -36.87 -24.88
N CYS A 14 -23.13 -35.69 -24.24
CA CYS A 14 -22.04 -34.92 -23.62
C CYS A 14 -21.13 -34.19 -24.62
N GLY A 15 -21.34 -32.91 -24.96
CA GLY A 15 -22.00 -31.87 -24.18
C GLY A 15 -21.04 -31.32 -23.11
N THR A 16 -20.70 -30.04 -23.27
CA THR A 16 -19.98 -29.15 -22.34
C THR A 16 -18.45 -29.09 -22.51
N SER A 17 -18.01 -28.25 -23.44
CA SER A 17 -16.66 -27.64 -23.44
C SER A 17 -16.70 -26.12 -23.59
N GLU A 18 -17.84 -25.48 -23.28
CA GLU A 18 -18.00 -24.01 -23.38
C GLU A 18 -17.96 -23.31 -22.01
N GLU A 19 -18.09 -24.04 -20.90
CA GLU A 19 -18.22 -23.46 -19.56
C GLU A 19 -16.89 -23.18 -18.84
N GLN A 20 -15.76 -23.59 -19.45
CA GLN A 20 -14.41 -23.42 -18.88
C GLN A 20 -13.66 -22.21 -19.48
N ALA A 21 -14.00 -21.84 -20.73
CA ALA A 21 -13.50 -20.61 -21.36
C ALA A 21 -14.16 -19.35 -20.78
N ASN A 22 -15.43 -19.42 -20.38
CA ASN A 22 -16.16 -18.29 -19.79
C ASN A 22 -15.71 -17.98 -18.35
N ARG A 23 -15.35 -19.02 -17.57
CA ARG A 23 -14.82 -18.84 -16.21
C ARG A 23 -13.44 -18.20 -16.19
N SER A 24 -12.52 -18.68 -17.04
CA SER A 24 -11.16 -18.13 -17.12
C SER A 24 -11.10 -16.68 -17.64
N GLY A 25 -12.04 -16.26 -18.50
CA GLY A 25 -12.21 -14.86 -18.92
C GLY A 25 -12.71 -13.97 -17.78
N ALA A 26 -13.81 -14.37 -17.12
CA ALA A 26 -14.39 -13.62 -16.01
C ALA A 26 -13.43 -13.50 -14.80
N GLU A 27 -12.63 -14.53 -14.52
CA GLU A 27 -11.58 -14.54 -13.49
C GLU A 27 -10.46 -13.55 -13.81
N ALA A 28 -10.00 -13.50 -15.07
CA ALA A 28 -8.95 -12.59 -15.51
C ALA A 28 -9.42 -11.13 -15.53
N GLU A 29 -10.63 -10.87 -16.03
CA GLU A 29 -11.24 -9.54 -16.04
C GLU A 29 -11.53 -9.02 -14.63
N ALA A 30 -12.00 -9.88 -13.72
CA ALA A 30 -12.19 -9.52 -12.31
C ALA A 30 -10.85 -9.23 -11.61
N ASN A 31 -9.80 -10.01 -11.89
CA ASN A 31 -8.48 -9.77 -11.32
C ASN A 31 -7.86 -8.46 -11.81
N GLU A 32 -8.01 -8.13 -13.10
CA GLU A 32 -7.51 -6.86 -13.63
C GLU A 32 -8.31 -5.67 -13.09
N ALA A 33 -9.63 -5.79 -12.96
CA ALA A 33 -10.46 -4.74 -12.36
C ALA A 33 -10.11 -4.52 -10.88
N VAL A 34 -9.80 -5.58 -10.13
CA VAL A 34 -9.33 -5.48 -8.74
C VAL A 34 -7.93 -4.87 -8.69
N ALA A 35 -7.01 -5.27 -9.57
CA ALA A 35 -5.68 -4.69 -9.67
C ALA A 35 -5.73 -3.19 -10.00
N ASP A 36 -6.55 -2.79 -10.98
CA ASP A 36 -6.79 -1.40 -11.34
C ASP A 36 -7.43 -0.61 -10.19
N ALA A 37 -8.43 -1.18 -9.51
CA ALA A 37 -9.02 -0.57 -8.32
C ALA A 37 -8.00 -0.37 -7.19
N VAL A 38 -7.04 -1.29 -7.01
CA VAL A 38 -5.95 -1.15 -6.04
C VAL A 38 -4.94 -0.07 -6.46
N ARG A 39 -4.61 0.01 -7.77
CA ARG A 39 -3.75 1.06 -8.33
C ARG A 39 -4.37 2.45 -8.18
N THR A 40 -5.68 2.57 -8.42
CA THR A 40 -6.44 3.83 -8.38
C THR A 40 -6.99 4.18 -6.99
N ALA A 41 -6.95 3.25 -6.02
CA ALA A 41 -7.41 3.51 -4.66
C ALA A 41 -6.61 4.66 -4.03
N SER A 42 -7.32 5.69 -3.58
CA SER A 42 -6.70 6.87 -2.95
C SER A 42 -5.75 6.47 -1.83
N LEU A 43 -4.56 7.07 -1.85
CA LEU A 43 -3.57 6.99 -0.78
C LEU A 43 -3.96 7.79 0.46
N THR A 44 -4.91 8.73 0.34
CA THR A 44 -5.25 9.67 1.41
C THR A 44 -5.65 8.95 2.69
N GLY A 45 -5.00 9.24 3.82
CA GLY A 45 -5.38 8.65 5.09
C GLY A 45 -4.30 8.67 6.16
N LEU A 46 -4.66 8.05 7.28
CA LEU A 46 -3.80 7.85 8.44
C LEU A 46 -3.30 6.41 8.45
N TYR A 47 -2.01 6.24 8.68
CA TYR A 47 -1.33 4.96 8.79
C TYR A 47 -0.51 4.95 10.08
N GLU A 48 -0.69 3.91 10.89
CA GLU A 48 -0.09 3.83 12.22
C GLU A 48 0.70 2.54 12.40
N GLY A 49 1.86 2.65 13.05
CA GLY A 49 2.68 1.54 13.50
C GLY A 49 2.92 1.63 15.01
N ARG A 50 3.30 0.51 15.62
CA ARG A 50 3.62 0.44 17.07
C ARG A 50 5.07 0.00 17.25
N VAL A 51 5.78 0.67 18.16
CA VAL A 51 7.12 0.28 18.59
C VAL A 51 7.26 0.57 20.08
N GLY A 52 7.24 -0.51 20.88
CA GLY A 52 7.03 -0.38 22.33
C GLY A 52 5.74 0.40 22.62
N ASP A 53 5.85 1.44 23.45
CA ASP A 53 4.73 2.33 23.81
C ASP A 53 4.53 3.51 22.84
N GLN A 54 5.39 3.64 21.83
CA GLN A 54 5.33 4.74 20.87
C GLN A 54 4.52 4.37 19.63
N THR A 55 3.97 5.40 18.99
CA THR A 55 3.18 5.27 17.77
C THR A 55 3.93 5.90 16.61
N ASN A 56 4.27 5.09 15.62
CA ASN A 56 4.76 5.58 14.35
C ASN A 56 3.55 6.12 13.59
N GLN A 57 3.70 7.29 12.99
CA GLN A 57 2.64 7.99 12.26
C GLN A 57 3.08 8.19 10.83
N LEU A 58 2.21 7.87 9.88
CA LEU A 58 2.34 8.21 8.48
C LEU A 58 0.99 8.76 8.03
N CYS A 59 0.97 10.01 7.58
CA CYS A 59 -0.20 10.58 6.92
C CYS A 59 0.12 10.77 5.45
N ILE A 60 -0.84 10.47 4.58
CA ILE A 60 -0.75 10.76 3.15
C ILE A 60 -1.98 11.58 2.77
N ILE A 61 -1.78 12.62 1.97
CA ILE A 61 -2.84 13.42 1.35
C ILE A 61 -2.58 13.39 -0.16
N ASP A 62 -3.47 12.72 -0.88
CA ASP A 62 -3.52 12.78 -2.34
C ASP A 62 -4.27 14.05 -2.76
N ARG A 63 -3.58 14.93 -3.49
CA ARG A 63 -4.13 16.20 -4.01
C ARG A 63 -4.64 16.04 -5.45
N GLY A 64 -4.65 14.82 -5.98
CA GLY A 64 -4.99 14.52 -7.37
C GLY A 64 -3.83 14.76 -8.33
N SER A 65 -4.02 14.34 -9.58
CA SER A 65 -3.04 14.51 -10.68
C SER A 65 -1.63 13.98 -10.39
N GLY A 66 -1.50 12.98 -9.51
CA GLY A 66 -0.21 12.40 -9.11
C GLY A 66 0.56 13.22 -8.07
N ASP A 67 -0.04 14.25 -7.47
CA ASP A 67 0.56 15.05 -6.39
C ASP A 67 0.08 14.55 -5.02
N ALA A 68 0.63 13.42 -4.56
CA ALA A 68 0.43 12.98 -3.19
C ALA A 68 1.59 13.48 -2.30
N ARG A 69 1.24 13.97 -1.12
CA ARG A 69 2.18 14.43 -0.09
C ARG A 69 2.04 13.57 1.15
N PHE A 70 3.14 13.40 1.86
CA PHE A 70 3.14 12.63 3.10
C PHE A 70 3.91 13.35 4.21
N GLY A 71 3.56 13.01 5.44
CA GLY A 71 4.36 13.26 6.63
C GLY A 71 4.56 11.96 7.40
N LEU A 72 5.71 11.82 8.05
CA LEU A 72 6.21 10.58 8.63
C LEU A 72 6.88 10.86 9.97
N VAL A 73 6.58 10.02 10.96
CA VAL A 73 7.31 9.88 12.22
C VAL A 73 7.52 8.40 12.50
N VAL A 74 8.78 8.01 12.71
CA VAL A 74 9.17 6.66 13.17
C VAL A 74 9.99 6.79 14.43
N TRP A 75 9.53 6.15 15.50
CA TRP A 75 10.25 6.10 16.76
C TRP A 75 11.25 4.95 16.78
N GLY A 76 12.42 5.23 17.34
CA GLY A 76 13.41 4.25 17.77
C GLY A 76 13.46 4.14 19.28
N GLY A 77 14.48 3.44 19.80
CA GLY A 77 14.72 3.34 21.23
C GLY A 77 15.14 4.67 21.86
N ASN A 78 14.90 4.83 23.17
CA ASN A 78 15.30 6.00 23.96
C ASN A 78 14.76 7.34 23.44
N MET A 79 13.52 7.36 22.93
CA MET A 79 12.85 8.57 22.41
C MET A 79 13.56 9.23 21.21
N HIS A 80 14.48 8.53 20.56
CA HIS A 80 15.00 8.97 19.28
C HIS A 80 13.98 8.67 18.18
N SER A 81 13.95 9.48 17.14
CA SER A 81 12.99 9.32 16.05
C SER A 81 13.58 9.74 14.71
N CYS A 82 12.95 9.27 13.65
CA CYS A 82 13.05 9.83 12.33
C CYS A 82 11.77 10.61 12.03
N SER A 83 11.90 11.78 11.41
CA SER A 83 10.76 12.61 11.04
C SER A 83 11.01 13.32 9.71
N GLY A 84 9.96 13.52 8.95
CA GLY A 84 10.00 14.38 7.78
C GLY A 84 8.75 14.30 6.94
N SER A 85 8.77 14.99 5.81
CA SER A 85 7.66 15.07 4.88
C SER A 85 8.19 15.09 3.45
N GLY A 86 7.31 14.84 2.47
CA GLY A 86 7.74 14.74 1.09
C GLY A 86 6.65 14.39 0.10
N GLY A 87 7.07 13.93 -1.08
CA GLY A 87 6.19 13.45 -2.14
C GLY A 87 6.02 11.92 -2.09
N ALA A 88 4.81 11.45 -2.38
CA ALA A 88 4.48 10.05 -2.47
C ALA A 88 3.98 9.71 -3.88
N ILE A 89 4.44 8.59 -4.44
CA ILE A 89 3.97 8.06 -5.73
C ILE A 89 3.74 6.57 -5.55
N ARG A 90 2.55 6.08 -5.89
CA ARG A 90 2.27 4.65 -5.97
C ARG A 90 2.43 4.18 -7.41
N ASP A 91 3.15 3.08 -7.60
CA ASP A 91 3.30 2.37 -8.86
C ASP A 91 3.37 0.86 -8.59
N ASP A 92 2.48 0.07 -9.19
CA ASP A 92 2.44 -1.40 -9.10
C ASP A 92 2.73 -2.01 -7.71
N GLY A 93 2.03 -1.53 -6.66
CA GLY A 93 2.16 -2.07 -5.29
C GLY A 93 3.40 -1.57 -4.53
N VAL A 94 4.20 -0.70 -5.14
CA VAL A 94 5.28 0.05 -4.52
C VAL A 94 4.80 1.46 -4.21
N LEU A 95 5.05 1.92 -3.00
CA LEU A 95 4.89 3.32 -2.57
C LEU A 95 6.27 3.96 -2.47
N ARG A 96 6.61 4.79 -3.45
CA ARG A 96 7.83 5.57 -3.45
C ARG A 96 7.64 6.86 -2.66
N LEU A 97 8.33 6.97 -1.54
CA LEU A 97 8.35 8.13 -0.65
C LEU A 97 9.64 8.89 -0.84
N THR A 98 9.56 10.11 -1.38
CA THR A 98 10.74 10.98 -1.55
C THR A 98 10.69 12.09 -0.52
N MET A 99 11.61 12.05 0.44
CA MET A 99 11.73 13.06 1.48
C MET A 99 12.09 14.41 0.86
N ALA A 100 11.47 15.48 1.35
CA ALA A 100 11.90 16.85 1.07
C ALA A 100 12.99 17.25 2.07
N GLY A 101 13.94 18.09 1.67
CA GLY A 101 15.02 18.56 2.52
C GLY A 101 16.35 18.61 1.78
N ASP A 102 17.44 18.64 2.54
CA ASP A 102 18.78 18.90 2.01
C ASP A 102 19.50 17.62 1.53
N GLU A 103 19.09 16.45 2.02
CA GLU A 103 19.69 15.17 1.68
C GLU A 103 18.74 14.29 0.88
N THR A 104 19.29 13.57 -0.10
CA THR A 104 18.48 12.68 -0.93
C THR A 104 18.07 11.43 -0.16
N CYS A 105 16.78 11.27 0.10
CA CYS A 105 16.20 10.06 0.66
C CYS A 105 14.92 9.68 -0.09
N THR A 106 15.02 8.64 -0.91
CA THR A 106 13.87 8.01 -1.59
C THR A 106 13.72 6.58 -1.09
N ILE A 107 12.56 6.28 -0.55
CA ILE A 107 12.24 4.99 0.07
C ILE A 107 11.19 4.30 -0.80
N GLU A 108 11.50 3.10 -1.28
CA GLU A 108 10.56 2.24 -2.00
C GLU A 108 9.92 1.28 -1.01
N ALA A 109 8.75 1.67 -0.49
CA ALA A 109 8.00 0.88 0.46
C ALA A 109 7.04 -0.08 -0.26
N ALA A 110 6.82 -1.27 0.28
CA ALA A 110 5.73 -2.12 -0.18
C ALA A 110 4.40 -1.58 0.34
N ILE A 111 3.36 -1.57 -0.49
CA ILE A 111 2.00 -1.22 -0.06
C ILE A 111 0.98 -2.28 -0.48
N GLU A 112 0.44 -3.00 0.49
CA GLU A 112 -0.50 -4.11 0.26
C GLU A 112 -1.61 -4.10 1.32
N GLY A 113 -2.87 -4.18 0.90
CA GLY A 113 -4.00 -4.28 1.84
C GLY A 113 -4.10 -3.13 2.85
N GLY A 114 -3.59 -1.94 2.50
CA GLY A 114 -3.52 -0.78 3.40
C GLY A 114 -2.38 -0.85 4.42
N VAL A 115 -1.44 -1.77 4.27
CA VAL A 115 -0.20 -1.83 5.07
C VAL A 115 0.94 -1.27 4.23
N VAL A 116 1.71 -0.34 4.80
CA VAL A 116 2.94 0.21 4.24
C VAL A 116 4.12 -0.38 4.99
N THR A 117 5.06 -0.99 4.28
CA THR A 117 6.26 -1.58 4.88
C THR A 117 7.50 -0.94 4.26
N LEU A 118 8.28 -0.23 5.07
CA LEU A 118 9.58 0.29 4.65
C LEU A 118 10.59 -0.86 4.54
N PRO A 119 11.55 -0.79 3.60
CA PRO A 119 12.52 -1.85 3.40
C PRO A 119 13.48 -1.99 4.60
N ASP A 120 14.08 -3.17 4.75
CA ASP A 120 15.09 -3.44 5.77
C ASP A 120 16.38 -2.64 5.57
N ALA A 121 16.60 -2.12 4.36
CA ALA A 121 17.68 -1.21 4.01
C ALA A 121 17.10 0.03 3.32
N VAL A 122 17.44 1.21 3.84
CA VAL A 122 17.12 2.51 3.23
C VAL A 122 18.40 3.20 2.76
N PRO A 123 18.34 4.12 1.77
CA PRO A 123 19.51 4.89 1.35
C PRO A 123 20.20 5.64 2.49
N ASP A 124 21.53 5.80 2.41
CA ASP A 124 22.33 6.44 3.47
C ASP A 124 21.90 7.87 3.80
N GLY A 125 21.44 8.63 2.78
CA GLY A 125 20.91 9.99 2.95
C GLY A 125 19.69 10.07 3.86
N CYS A 126 18.96 8.95 4.07
CA CYS A 126 17.83 8.91 5.00
C CYS A 126 18.23 9.12 6.46
N SER A 127 19.52 8.94 6.80
CA SER A 127 20.05 9.21 8.13
C SER A 127 19.94 10.68 8.54
N TYR A 128 19.90 11.62 7.58
CA TYR A 128 19.68 13.04 7.82
C TYR A 128 18.37 13.34 8.55
N TYR A 129 17.34 12.54 8.26
CA TYR A 129 16.00 12.67 8.82
C TYR A 129 15.83 11.98 10.18
N CYS A 130 16.91 11.41 10.73
CA CYS A 130 16.89 10.60 11.93
C CYS A 130 17.78 11.20 13.02
N GLY A 131 17.23 11.31 14.22
CA GLY A 131 18.03 11.50 15.43
C GLY A 131 18.96 10.30 15.68
N ALA A 132 19.94 10.50 16.56
CA ALA A 132 20.90 9.46 16.91
C ALA A 132 20.21 8.12 17.22
N ARG A 133 20.66 7.01 16.64
CA ARG A 133 20.12 5.65 16.88
C ARG A 133 18.68 5.40 16.39
N ALA A 134 17.99 6.38 15.82
CA ALA A 134 16.74 6.12 15.10
C ALA A 134 17.02 5.67 13.66
N ARG A 135 16.13 4.84 13.11
CA ARG A 135 16.23 4.30 11.76
C ARG A 135 14.84 4.10 11.17
N LEU A 136 14.72 4.23 9.85
CA LEU A 136 13.47 3.98 9.11
C LEU A 136 13.29 2.51 8.72
N ASN A 137 14.37 1.73 8.78
CA ASN A 137 14.44 0.35 8.32
C ASN A 137 13.32 -0.52 8.91
N GLY A 138 12.60 -1.25 8.06
CA GLY A 138 11.57 -2.21 8.46
C GLY A 138 10.33 -1.63 9.14
N ALA A 139 10.18 -0.30 9.20
CA ALA A 139 9.01 0.31 9.83
C ALA A 139 7.74 -0.08 9.06
N THR A 140 6.73 -0.54 9.79
CA THR A 140 5.44 -0.96 9.22
C THR A 140 4.32 -0.09 9.76
N PHE A 141 3.44 0.35 8.87
CA PHE A 141 2.28 1.17 9.18
C PHE A 141 1.01 0.54 8.61
N ARG A 142 -0.04 0.46 9.41
CA ARG A 142 -1.35 -0.03 8.98
C ARG A 142 -2.31 1.14 8.88
N ARG A 143 -3.05 1.21 7.77
CA ARG A 143 -4.08 2.22 7.57
C ARG A 143 -5.15 2.12 8.67
N SER A 144 -5.34 3.21 9.42
CA SER A 144 -6.36 3.37 10.45
C SER A 144 -7.44 4.38 10.08
N GLY A 145 -7.20 5.20 9.04
CA GLY A 145 -8.19 6.12 8.48
C GLY A 145 -8.01 6.34 6.98
N THR A 146 -9.07 6.76 6.30
CA THR A 146 -9.16 6.77 4.82
C THR A 146 -9.52 8.13 4.24
N THR A 147 -9.70 9.14 5.09
CA THR A 147 -10.09 10.50 4.70
C THR A 147 -8.96 11.49 4.95
N ALA A 148 -9.05 12.68 4.35
CA ALA A 148 -8.13 13.77 4.65
C ALA A 148 -8.22 14.21 6.12
N GLU A 149 -9.43 14.21 6.68
CA GLU A 149 -9.65 14.48 8.12
C GLU A 149 -8.94 13.46 9.01
N ASP A 150 -8.91 12.19 8.61
CA ASP A 150 -8.13 11.18 9.33
C ASP A 150 -6.63 11.43 9.21
N ALA A 151 -6.13 11.74 8.01
CA ALA A 151 -4.72 12.05 7.78
C ALA A 151 -4.25 13.21 8.67
N MET A 152 -5.11 14.20 8.89
CA MET A 152 -4.86 15.36 9.76
C MET A 152 -4.77 15.03 11.25
N LYS A 153 -5.15 13.82 11.68
CA LYS A 153 -4.98 13.36 13.07
C LYS A 153 -3.56 12.85 13.34
N ALA A 154 -2.76 12.58 12.30
CA ALA A 154 -1.34 12.28 12.50
C ALA A 154 -0.66 13.47 13.18
N VAL A 155 0.20 13.17 14.15
CA VAL A 155 0.94 14.18 14.89
C VAL A 155 2.44 14.01 14.72
N ASP A 156 3.16 15.13 14.79
CA ASP A 156 4.61 15.16 14.78
C ASP A 156 5.21 14.85 16.17
N LEU A 157 6.52 15.11 16.33
CA LEU A 157 7.25 14.83 17.57
C LEU A 157 6.82 15.70 18.76
N VAL A 158 6.17 16.84 18.53
CA VAL A 158 5.72 17.77 19.56
C VAL A 158 4.19 17.76 19.72
N GLY A 159 3.48 16.95 18.92
CA GLY A 159 2.03 16.79 19.00
C GLY A 159 1.25 17.68 18.05
N GLU A 160 1.91 18.39 17.14
CA GLU A 160 1.24 19.22 16.13
C GLU A 160 0.80 18.39 14.92
N PRO A 161 -0.26 18.79 14.19
CA PRO A 161 -0.74 18.00 13.06
C PRO A 161 0.32 17.88 11.95
N LEU A 162 0.75 16.65 11.69
CA LEU A 162 1.88 16.32 10.82
C LEU A 162 1.63 16.69 9.35
N CYS A 163 0.37 16.64 8.91
CA CYS A 163 -0.02 16.93 7.53
C CYS A 163 -0.69 18.32 7.34
N ALA A 164 -0.59 19.23 8.32
CA ALA A 164 -1.31 20.51 8.31
C ALA A 164 -1.13 21.37 7.04
N GLY A 165 0.05 21.34 6.43
CA GLY A 165 0.36 22.12 5.22
C GLY A 165 0.03 21.44 3.89
N MET A 166 -0.56 20.23 3.92
CA MET A 166 -0.67 19.36 2.74
C MET A 166 -2.10 19.28 2.17
N SER A 167 -3.09 19.92 2.82
CA SER A 167 -4.52 19.86 2.47
C SER A 167 -4.79 20.23 1.00
N PRO A 168 -5.70 19.51 0.30
CA PRO A 168 -6.14 19.88 -1.05
C PRO A 168 -6.69 21.31 -1.02
N GLN A 169 -6.34 22.11 -2.03
CA GLN A 169 -6.89 23.46 -2.22
C GLN A 169 -8.27 23.37 -2.87
#